data_AF-A0A1A0UJ85-F1
#
_entry.id   AF-A0A1A0UJ85-F1
#
_cell.length_a   1.000
_cell.length_b   1.000
_cell.length_c   1.000
_cell.angle_alpha   90.00
_cell.angle_beta   90.00
_cell.angle_gamma   90.00
#
_symmetry.space_group_name_H-M   'P 1'
#
loop_
_entity.id
_entity.type
_entity.pdbx_description
1 polymer ?
#
loop_
_entity_poly.entity_id
_entity_poly.type
_entity_poly.pdbx_seq_one_letter_code
_entity_poly.pdbx_strand_id
1 'polypeptide(L)' 'MDSGCLHVVEAAVDAQRRFELPVRMGIATGETKVRDGDYFGTVLHRVMAVGPGGHILVAELATSAYEQIDQARAQLQQLR' A
#
# COMPACT_ATOMS: atom_id res chain seq x y z
N MET A 1 -14.78 -11.77 6.54
CA MET A 1 -15.04 -11.11 5.25
C MET A 1 -13.78 -10.35 4.90
N ASP A 2 -13.18 -10.74 3.78
CA ASP A 2 -11.76 -10.59 3.47
C ASP A 2 -11.27 -9.13 3.51
N SER A 3 -10.20 -8.90 4.27
CA SER A 3 -9.64 -7.58 4.56
C SER A 3 -8.55 -7.25 3.53
N GLY A 4 -8.91 -7.23 2.25
CA GLY A 4 -7.95 -7.08 1.14
C GLY A 4 -7.00 -5.88 1.24
N CYS A 5 -7.40 -4.83 1.97
CA CYS A 5 -6.62 -3.63 2.21
C CYS A 5 -5.51 -3.81 3.26
N LEU A 6 -5.74 -4.53 4.37
CA LEU A 6 -4.73 -4.69 5.44
C LEU A 6 -3.51 -5.51 4.96
N HIS A 7 -3.74 -6.43 4.02
CA HIS A 7 -2.73 -7.36 3.54
C HIS A 7 -1.55 -6.71 2.80
N VAL A 8 -1.71 -5.51 2.20
CA VAL A 8 -0.63 -4.93 1.38
C VAL A 8 0.52 -4.41 2.23
N VAL A 9 0.21 -3.76 3.36
CA VAL A 9 1.25 -3.27 4.28
C VAL A 9 1.92 -4.44 4.99
N GLU A 10 1.15 -5.42 5.45
CA GLU A 10 1.68 -6.63 6.08
C GLU A 10 2.59 -7.41 5.11
N ALA A 11 2.17 -7.59 3.86
CA ALA A 11 3.00 -8.23 2.83
C ALA A 11 4.30 -7.47 2.57
N ALA A 12 4.27 -6.13 2.56
CA ALA A 12 5.48 -5.33 2.42
C ALA A 12 6.41 -5.46 3.63
N VAL A 13 5.86 -5.53 4.85
CA VAL A 13 6.64 -5.77 6.08
C VAL A 13 7.27 -7.16 6.07
N ASP A 14 6.51 -8.18 5.69
CA ASP A 14 7.00 -9.56 5.62
C ASP A 14 8.06 -9.73 4.52
N ALA A 15 7.87 -9.09 3.37
CA ALA A 15 8.88 -9.03 2.33
C ALA A 15 10.18 -8.40 2.83
N GLN A 16 10.09 -7.28 3.56
CA GLN A 16 11.28 -6.59 4.08
C GLN A 16 12.10 -7.48 5.02
N ARG A 17 11.43 -8.28 5.84
CA ARG A 17 12.07 -9.22 6.78
C ARG A 17 12.75 -10.40 6.09
N ARG A 18 12.38 -10.71 4.85
CA ARG A 18 12.84 -11.89 4.13
C ARG A 18 14.00 -11.61 3.18
N PHE A 19 14.20 -10.36 2.76
CA PHE A 19 15.34 -10.00 1.92
C PHE A 19 16.64 -9.93 2.73
N GLU A 20 17.73 -10.44 2.14
CA GLU A 20 19.06 -10.44 2.76
C GLU A 20 19.69 -9.04 2.83
N LEU A 21 19.19 -8.11 2.02
CA LEU A 21 19.57 -6.70 2.01
C LEU A 21 18.33 -5.82 2.20
N PRO A 22 18.44 -4.66 2.89
CA PRO A 22 17.32 -3.75 3.05
C PRO A 22 16.84 -3.23 1.69
N VAL A 23 15.64 -3.64 1.26
CA VAL A 23 15.06 -3.16 -0.01
C VAL A 23 14.24 -1.89 0.22
N ARG A 24 14.11 -1.05 -0.80
CA ARG A 24 13.21 0.10 -0.76
C ARG A 24 11.88 -0.31 -1.39
N MET A 25 10.77 -0.06 -0.71
CA MET A 25 9.43 -0.40 -1.19
C MET A 25 8.49 0.80 -1.10
N GLY A 26 7.54 0.88 -2.02
CA GLY A 26 6.56 1.97 -2.11
C GLY A 26 5.14 1.45 -2.29
N ILE A 27 4.20 1.97 -1.50
CA ILE A 27 2.78 1.66 -1.57
C ILE A 27 2.03 2.94 -1.96
N ALA A 28 1.23 2.86 -3.00
CA ALA A 28 0.41 3.97 -3.47
C ALA A 28 -0.93 3.44 -4.00
N THR A 29 -1.97 4.26 -3.85
CA THR A 29 -3.30 4.00 -4.42
C THR A 29 -3.60 5.07 -5.47
N GLY A 30 -4.27 4.66 -6.54
CA GLY A 30 -4.69 5.57 -7.61
C GLY A 30 -4.97 4.83 -8.91
N GLU A 31 -5.41 5.57 -9.91
CA GLU A 31 -5.70 5.01 -11.23
C GLU A 31 -4.42 4.52 -11.91
N THR A 32 -4.48 3.31 -12.46
CA THR A 32 -3.39 2.69 -13.19
C THR A 32 -3.93 2.02 -14.45
N LYS A 33 -3.09 1.94 -15.49
CA LYS A 33 -3.37 1.19 -16.71
C LYS A 33 -2.63 -0.13 -16.63
N VAL A 34 -3.33 -1.23 -16.89
CA VAL A 34 -2.73 -2.56 -17.02
C VAL A 34 -2.34 -2.78 -18.48
N ARG A 35 -1.10 -3.17 -18.73
CA ARG A 35 -0.61 -3.58 -20.05
C ARG A 35 0.41 -4.69 -19.88
N ASP A 36 0.22 -5.79 -20.60
CA ASP A 36 1.10 -6.98 -20.56
C ASP A 36 1.35 -7.54 -19.16
N GLY A 37 0.37 -7.40 -18.25
CA GLY A 37 0.48 -7.83 -16.85
C GLY A 37 1.16 -6.82 -15.91
N ASP A 38 1.70 -5.72 -16.46
CA ASP A 38 2.32 -4.64 -15.71
C ASP A 38 1.37 -3.46 -15.49
N TYR A 39 1.59 -2.73 -14.41
CA TYR A 39 0.84 -1.54 -14.04
C TYR A 39 1.62 -0.26 -14.38
N PHE A 40 1.01 0.63 -15.14
CA PHE A 40 1.59 1.91 -15.55
C PHE A 40 0.75 3.08 -15.03
N GLY A 41 1.42 4.14 -14.56
CA GLY A 41 0.75 5.35 -14.08
C GLY A 41 1.69 6.23 -13.27
N THR A 42 1.36 7.52 -13.15
CA THR A 42 2.15 8.52 -12.41
C THR A 42 2.27 8.21 -10.91
N VAL A 43 1.31 7.45 -10.39
CA VAL A 43 1.21 7.03 -8.98
C VAL A 43 2.32 6.02 -8.62
N LEU A 44 2.70 5.12 -9.55
CA LEU A 44 3.73 4.09 -9.30
C LEU A 44 5.15 4.67 -9.16
N HIS A 45 5.47 5.75 -9.89
CA HIS A 45 6.86 6.23 -10.01
C HIS A 45 7.30 7.14 -8.85
N ARG A 46 6.35 7.74 -8.12
CA ARG A 46 6.65 8.82 -7.15
C ARG A 46 7.15 8.31 -5.80
N VAL A 47 6.69 7.13 -5.38
CA VAL A 47 7.00 6.60 -4.03
C VAL A 47 8.38 5.96 -3.98
N MET A 48 8.82 5.32 -5.06
CA MET A 48 10.12 4.62 -5.12
C MET A 48 11.33 5.58 -5.15
N ALA A 49 11.12 6.85 -5.51
CA ALA A 49 12.19 7.83 -5.68
C ALA A 49 12.74 8.41 -4.34
N VAL A 50 12.08 8.16 -3.22
CA VAL A 50 12.37 8.82 -1.92
C VAL A 50 12.95 7.80 -0.92
N GLY A 51 13.76 8.22 0.05
CA GLY A 51 14.09 7.47 1.30
C GLY A 51 15.19 6.37 1.22
N PRO A 52 16.00 6.08 2.25
CA PRO A 52 17.03 5.01 2.20
C PRO A 52 16.46 3.59 1.99
N GLY A 53 17.29 2.62 1.58
CA GLY A 53 16.92 1.19 1.62
C GLY A 53 16.49 0.76 3.03
N GLY A 54 15.51 -0.13 3.14
CA GLY A 54 14.89 -0.50 4.42
C GLY A 54 13.57 0.21 4.71
N HIS A 55 13.23 1.28 3.99
CA HIS A 55 11.97 2.00 4.18
C HIS A 55 10.84 1.44 3.31
N ILE A 56 9.64 1.36 3.91
CA ILE A 56 8.36 1.21 3.21
C ILE A 56 7.72 2.59 3.21
N LEU A 57 7.55 3.18 2.03
CA LEU A 57 6.96 4.49 1.85
C LEU A 57 5.49 4.32 1.46
N VAL A 58 4.60 5.03 2.14
CA VAL A 58 3.16 4.98 1.86
C VAL A 58 2.73 6.36 1.41
N ALA A 59 2.14 6.46 0.21
CA ALA A 59 1.62 7.73 -0.28
C ALA A 59 0.50 8.22 0.65
N GLU A 60 0.46 9.53 0.92
CA GLU A 60 -0.56 10.15 1.79
C GLU A 60 -2.00 9.82 1.36
N LEU A 61 -2.25 9.75 0.05
CA LEU A 61 -3.56 9.33 -0.49
C LEU A 61 -3.91 7.87 -0.15
N ALA A 62 -2.91 6.99 -0.06
CA ALA A 62 -3.14 5.62 0.39
C ALA A 62 -3.51 5.61 1.87
N THR A 63 -2.77 6.33 2.71
CA THR A 63 -3.05 6.46 4.15
C THR A 63 -4.46 6.99 4.42
N SER A 64 -4.86 8.09 3.75
CA SER A 64 -6.19 8.68 3.94
C SER A 64 -7.34 7.79 3.44
N ALA A 65 -7.10 7.00 2.38
CA ALA A 65 -8.07 6.00 1.93
C ALA A 65 -8.21 4.85 2.95
N TYR A 66 -7.11 4.39 3.55
CA TYR A 66 -7.14 3.35 4.58
C TYR A 66 -7.94 3.79 5.81
N GLU A 67 -7.70 5.00 6.31
CA GLU A 67 -8.42 5.54 7.47
C GLU A 67 -9.93 5.62 7.22
N GLN A 68 -10.34 6.09 6.03
CA GLN A 68 -11.75 6.17 5.66
C GLN A 68 -12.41 4.78 5.58
N ILE A 69 -11.72 3.79 5.02
CA ILE A 69 -12.22 2.41 4.94
C ILE A 69 -12.36 1.80 6.33
N ASP A 70 -11.38 2.02 7.21
CA ASP A 70 -11.43 1.48 8.58
C ASP A 70 -12.55 2.13 9.41
N GLN A 71 -12.71 3.45 9.30
CA GLN A 71 -13.83 4.18 9.91
C GLN A 71 -15.19 3.67 9.42
N ALA A 72 -15.37 3.51 8.10
CA ALA A 72 -16.61 2.99 7.53
C ALA A 72 -16.91 1.56 8.01
N ARG A 73 -15.88 0.71 8.13
CA ARG A 73 -16.02 -0.64 8.66
C ARG A 73 -16.43 -0.62 10.15
N ALA A 74 -15.80 0.22 10.97
CA ALA A 74 -16.14 0.36 12.38
C ALA A 74 -17.58 0.86 12.58
N GLN A 75 -18.03 1.83 11.77
CA GLN A 75 -19.42 2.32 11.79
C GLN A 75 -20.42 1.22 11.43
N LEU A 76 -20.14 0.41 10.40
CA LEU A 76 -21.00 -0.72 10.02
C LEU A 76 -21.07 -1.81 11.10
N GLN A 77 -20.02 -1.99 11.89
CA GLN A 77 -20.01 -2.94 13.01
C GLN A 77 -20.85 -2.45 14.20
N GLN A 78 -20.93 -1.13 14.41
CA GLN A 78 -21.78 -0.52 15.46
C GLN A 78 -23.27 -0.57 15.12
N LEU A 79 -23.62 -0.78 13.85
CA LEU A 79 -25.00 -0.91 13.37
C LEU A 79 -25.49 -2.38 13.36
N ARG A 80 -24.67 -3.33 13.81
CA ARG A 80 -25.01 -4.75 13.97
C ARG A 80 -25.09 -5.13 15.44
#